data_AF-A0A7S4KUY8-F1
#
_entry.id   AF-A0A7S4KUY8-F1
#
_cell.length_a   1.000
_cell.length_b   1.000
_cell.length_c   1.000
_cell.angle_alpha   90.00
_cell.angle_beta   90.00
_cell.angle_gamma   90.00
#
_symmetry.space_group_name_H-M   'P 1'
#
loop_
_entity.id
_entity.type
_entity.pdbx_description
1 polymer ?
#
loop_
_entity_poly.entity_id
_entity_poly.type
_entity_poly.pdbx_seq_one_letter_code
_entity_poly.pdbx_strand_id
1 'polypeptide(L)'
;LFFFLFFFVVVFVVLCFFKTFFFGMASTPSLKFNEEELRRLCEEDWYQSVCGPSSPVVRLNHGSFGCAPKSVKQERDNFRNEWEKQPDAFYYHRLPLLTSQTREVIANSLNVENKDCIALMDNVTQAMSVISNHLTWEFWEGKRQKGDAVIVFEWTYGAVTKCFQGTIGRLGGKIVQVPLSLPIQKEDVIEALKKTIEEVEKTGKIAMVVLDHINSPTGMVFPLTEMISLCRGSLL
;
A
#
# COMPACT_ATOMS: atom_id res chain seq x y z
N LEU A 1 6.19 22.26 27.19
CA LEU A 1 5.23 21.15 27.01
C LEU A 1 4.68 21.24 25.60
N PHE A 2 5.26 20.51 24.64
CA PHE A 2 4.70 20.35 23.29
C PHE A 2 4.66 18.85 23.04
N PHE A 3 3.49 18.24 23.22
CA PHE A 3 3.24 16.86 22.84
C PHE A 3 2.77 16.86 21.38
N PHE A 4 3.67 16.55 20.45
CA PHE A 4 3.28 16.19 19.08
C PHE A 4 3.01 14.69 19.05
N LEU A 5 1.73 14.32 19.08
CA LEU A 5 1.26 12.95 18.90
C LEU A 5 0.99 12.75 17.40
N PHE A 6 1.98 12.27 16.65
CA PHE A 6 1.81 11.96 15.23
C PHE A 6 1.20 10.55 15.08
N PHE A 7 -0.11 10.48 14.83
CA PHE A 7 -0.76 9.24 14.40
C PHE A 7 -0.66 9.12 12.88
N PHE A 8 0.33 8.39 12.37
CA PHE A 8 0.39 8.02 10.96
C PHE A 8 -0.53 6.81 10.71
N VAL A 9 -1.77 7.06 10.29
CA VAL A 9 -2.54 6.04 9.57
C VAL A 9 -2.16 6.16 8.11
N VAL A 10 -1.21 5.34 7.66
CA VAL A 10 -0.85 5.29 6.24
C VAL A 10 -1.90 4.47 5.50
N VAL A 11 -2.97 5.15 5.07
CA VAL A 11 -3.92 4.60 4.13
C VAL A 11 -3.30 4.67 2.73
N PHE A 12 -2.82 3.54 2.22
CA PHE A 12 -2.51 3.44 0.80
C PHE A 12 -3.82 3.35 0.04
N VAL A 13 -4.21 4.44 -0.61
CA VAL A 13 -5.24 4.36 -1.64
C VAL A 13 -4.56 4.30 -2.99
N VAL A 14 -4.51 3.08 -3.52
CA VAL A 14 -4.53 2.90 -4.97
C VAL A 14 -5.94 3.28 -5.39
N LEU A 15 -6.10 4.43 -6.06
CA LEU A 15 -7.37 4.85 -6.64
C LEU A 15 -7.68 3.92 -7.84
N CYS A 16 -8.11 2.69 -7.56
CA CYS A 16 -8.68 1.78 -8.55
C CYS A 16 -10.14 2.18 -8.78
N PHE A 17 -10.38 3.24 -9.54
CA PHE A 17 -11.73 3.68 -9.94
C PHE A 17 -12.41 2.79 -10.99
N PHE A 18 -11.82 1.65 -11.33
CA PHE A 18 -12.41 0.72 -12.29
C PHE A 18 -12.47 -0.68 -11.68
N LYS A 19 -13.63 -1.35 -11.81
CA LYS A 19 -13.81 -2.78 -11.56
C LYS A 19 -12.72 -3.55 -12.32
N THR A 20 -11.61 -3.79 -11.67
CA THR A 20 -10.45 -4.46 -12.26
C THR A 20 -10.37 -5.82 -11.60
N PHE A 21 -10.45 -6.88 -12.40
CA PHE A 21 -10.27 -8.26 -11.93
C PHE A 21 -8.85 -8.39 -11.33
N PHE A 22 -8.78 -8.73 -10.04
CA PHE A 22 -7.52 -9.08 -9.38
C PHE A 22 -7.24 -10.57 -9.61
N PHE A 23 -6.19 -10.87 -10.36
CA PHE A 23 -5.60 -12.21 -10.38
C PHE A 23 -4.38 -12.22 -9.45
N GLY A 24 -4.52 -12.87 -8.29
CA GLY A 24 -3.38 -13.18 -7.43
C GLY A 24 -2.39 -14.11 -8.16
N MET A 25 -1.13 -14.11 -7.73
CA MET A 25 -0.10 -15.03 -8.24
C MET A 25 -0.28 -16.48 -7.76
N ALA A 26 -1.36 -16.79 -7.04
CA ALA A 26 -1.78 -18.16 -6.80
C ALA A 26 -2.29 -18.75 -8.13
N SER A 27 -1.48 -19.63 -8.72
CA SER A 27 -1.80 -20.37 -9.93
C SER A 27 -3.11 -21.18 -9.76
N THR A 28 -4.24 -20.59 -10.13
CA THR A 28 -5.49 -21.32 -10.36
C THR A 28 -5.32 -22.15 -11.64
N PRO A 29 -5.31 -23.50 -11.59
CA PRO A 29 -5.00 -24.33 -12.76
C PRO A 29 -6.08 -24.39 -13.86
N SER A 30 -7.08 -23.50 -13.87
CA SER A 30 -8.32 -23.78 -14.62
C SER A 30 -9.09 -22.58 -15.19
N LEU A 31 -8.50 -21.38 -15.24
CA LEU A 31 -9.08 -20.30 -16.06
C LEU A 31 -8.65 -20.45 -17.52
N LYS A 32 -9.43 -21.24 -18.27
CA LYS A 32 -9.36 -21.28 -19.72
C LYS A 32 -10.28 -20.19 -20.27
N PHE A 33 -9.72 -19.02 -20.56
CA PHE A 33 -10.43 -18.06 -21.41
C PHE A 33 -10.36 -18.57 -22.86
N ASN A 34 -11.49 -18.53 -23.57
CA ASN A 34 -11.45 -18.73 -25.01
C ASN A 34 -10.98 -17.43 -25.72
N GLU A 35 -10.51 -17.54 -26.96
CA GLU A 35 -9.99 -16.37 -27.72
C GLU A 35 -11.04 -15.27 -27.89
N GLU A 36 -12.32 -15.63 -27.94
CA GLU A 36 -13.42 -14.68 -28.11
C GLU A 36 -13.68 -13.85 -26.85
N GLU A 37 -13.61 -14.48 -25.66
CA GLU A 37 -13.68 -13.80 -24.36
C GLU A 37 -12.52 -12.84 -24.15
N LEU A 38 -11.30 -13.28 -24.49
CA LEU A 38 -10.11 -12.42 -24.46
C LEU A 38 -10.23 -11.24 -25.41
N ARG A 39 -10.80 -11.46 -26.60
CA ARG A 39 -11.05 -10.41 -27.59
C ARG A 39 -12.08 -9.39 -27.10
N ARG A 40 -13.20 -9.83 -26.51
CA ARG A 40 -14.21 -8.93 -25.93
C ARG A 40 -13.64 -8.07 -24.80
N LEU A 41 -12.80 -8.65 -23.92
CA LEU A 41 -12.11 -7.89 -22.87
C LEU A 41 -11.20 -6.81 -23.45
N CYS A 42 -10.52 -7.11 -24.56
CA CYS A 42 -9.70 -6.13 -25.25
C CYS A 42 -10.53 -5.01 -25.87
N GLU A 43 -11.73 -5.28 -26.37
CA GLU A 43 -12.59 -4.30 -27.06
C GLU A 43 -13.26 -3.29 -26.10
N GLU A 44 -13.24 -3.52 -24.78
CA GLU A 44 -13.82 -2.58 -23.82
C GLU A 44 -13.12 -1.22 -23.82
N ASP A 45 -13.91 -0.14 -23.80
CA ASP A 45 -13.43 1.26 -23.87
C ASP A 45 -12.38 1.58 -22.80
N TRP A 46 -12.58 1.08 -21.57
CA TRP A 46 -11.62 1.31 -20.49
C TRP A 46 -10.30 0.58 -20.77
N TYR A 47 -10.34 -0.65 -21.29
CA TYR A 47 -9.15 -1.44 -21.60
C TYR A 47 -8.37 -0.80 -22.75
N GLN A 48 -9.08 -0.35 -23.79
CA GLN A 48 -8.52 0.41 -24.92
C GLN A 48 -7.89 1.73 -24.46
N SER A 49 -8.52 2.44 -23.53
CA SER A 49 -7.99 3.69 -22.98
C SER A 49 -6.69 3.50 -22.18
N VAL A 50 -6.49 2.32 -21.60
CA VAL A 50 -5.38 1.98 -20.70
C VAL A 50 -4.26 1.28 -21.44
N CYS A 51 -4.56 0.19 -22.13
CA CYS A 51 -3.61 -0.67 -22.83
C CYS A 51 -3.26 -0.17 -24.24
N GLY A 52 -4.07 0.75 -24.79
CA GLY A 52 -3.96 1.26 -26.14
C GLY A 52 -4.59 0.31 -27.17
N PRO A 53 -5.00 0.83 -28.33
CA PRO A 53 -5.43 -0.01 -29.44
C PRO A 53 -4.28 -0.88 -29.93
N SER A 54 -4.59 -2.10 -30.38
CA SER A 54 -3.69 -3.02 -31.11
C SER A 54 -2.60 -3.79 -30.35
N SER A 55 -2.65 -3.89 -29.00
CA SER A 55 -1.80 -4.87 -28.30
C SER A 55 -2.25 -6.31 -28.62
N PRO A 56 -1.37 -7.21 -29.13
CA PRO A 56 -1.68 -8.63 -29.29
C PRO A 56 -1.70 -9.40 -27.96
N VAL A 57 -1.44 -8.71 -26.84
CA VAL A 57 -1.34 -9.28 -25.50
C VAL A 57 -2.50 -8.79 -24.62
N VAL A 58 -3.20 -9.74 -23.99
CA VAL A 58 -4.21 -9.46 -22.95
C VAL A 58 -3.56 -9.34 -21.58
N ARG A 59 -3.68 -8.18 -20.95
CA ARG A 59 -3.09 -7.88 -19.64
C ARG A 59 -4.04 -8.25 -18.51
N LEU A 60 -3.93 -9.48 -18.03
CA LEU A 60 -4.74 -9.99 -16.91
C LEU A 60 -4.20 -9.58 -15.54
N ASN A 61 -2.91 -9.21 -15.43
CA ASN A 61 -2.28 -8.80 -14.18
C ASN A 61 -2.12 -7.28 -14.10
N HIS A 62 -3.22 -6.54 -14.04
CA HIS A 62 -3.16 -5.09 -13.86
C HIS A 62 -2.69 -4.71 -12.43
N GLY A 63 -2.96 -5.56 -11.44
CA GLY A 63 -2.64 -5.30 -10.03
C GLY A 63 -1.14 -5.23 -9.70
N SER A 64 -0.25 -5.67 -10.59
CA SER A 64 1.20 -5.65 -10.34
C SER A 64 1.84 -4.30 -10.66
N PHE A 65 1.75 -3.83 -11.92
CA PHE A 65 2.40 -2.60 -12.38
C PHE A 65 1.42 -1.52 -12.84
N GLY A 66 0.14 -1.87 -12.96
CA GLY A 66 -0.88 -1.00 -13.52
C GLY A 66 -0.61 -0.58 -14.97
N CYS A 67 -1.41 0.38 -15.43
CA CYS A 67 -1.15 1.17 -16.61
C CYS A 67 -2.03 2.43 -16.56
N ALA A 68 -1.45 3.59 -16.91
CA ALA A 68 -2.17 4.85 -16.92
C ALA A 68 -3.10 4.98 -18.16
N PRO A 69 -4.31 5.55 -18.01
CA PRO A 69 -5.15 5.94 -19.15
C PRO A 69 -4.44 6.93 -20.09
N LYS A 70 -4.86 6.98 -21.35
CA LYS A 70 -4.32 7.89 -22.38
C LYS A 70 -4.31 9.36 -21.92
N SER A 71 -5.37 9.83 -21.28
CA SER A 71 -5.47 11.21 -20.77
C SER A 71 -4.39 11.53 -19.74
N VAL A 72 -4.12 10.61 -18.81
CA VAL A 72 -3.06 10.75 -17.81
C VAL A 72 -1.67 10.73 -18.44
N LYS A 73 -1.44 9.85 -19.43
CA LYS A 73 -0.18 9.80 -20.18
C LYS A 73 0.10 11.11 -20.91
N GLN A 74 -0.92 11.66 -21.57
CA GLN A 74 -0.83 12.93 -22.29
C GLN A 74 -0.51 14.09 -21.34
N GLU A 75 -1.17 14.16 -20.18
CA GLU A 75 -0.91 15.23 -19.21
C GLU A 75 0.49 15.10 -18.58
N ARG A 76 0.97 13.88 -18.34
CA ARG A 76 2.36 13.64 -17.94
C ARG A 76 3.35 14.16 -18.98
N ASP A 77 3.09 13.96 -20.27
CA ASP A 77 3.94 14.49 -21.34
C ASP A 77 3.89 16.03 -21.39
N ASN A 78 2.72 16.64 -21.13
CA ASN A 78 2.59 18.10 -20.99
C ASN A 78 3.47 18.64 -19.86
N PHE A 79 3.42 18.05 -18.66
CA PHE A 79 4.27 18.46 -17.54
C PHE A 79 5.76 18.27 -17.84
N ARG A 80 6.16 17.19 -18.53
CA ARG A 80 7.56 17.00 -18.95
C ARG A 80 8.00 18.12 -19.89
N ASN A 81 7.19 18.45 -20.89
CA ASN A 81 7.47 19.55 -21.82
C ASN A 81 7.50 20.92 -21.13
N GLU A 82 6.68 21.13 -20.09
CA GLU A 82 6.70 22.35 -19.27
C GLU A 82 8.00 22.45 -18.45
N TRP A 83 8.39 21.37 -17.79
CA TRP A 83 9.65 21.27 -17.04
C TRP A 83 10.86 21.59 -17.92
N GLU A 84 10.94 21.01 -19.12
CA GLU A 84 12.08 21.20 -20.03
C GLU A 84 12.22 22.63 -20.56
N LYS A 85 11.15 23.43 -20.58
CA LYS A 85 11.20 24.83 -21.02
C LYS A 85 11.88 25.75 -20.01
N GLN A 86 11.61 25.55 -18.71
CA GLN A 86 12.23 26.31 -17.64
C GLN A 86 12.16 25.55 -16.28
N PRO A 87 13.13 24.66 -16.00
CA PRO A 87 13.11 23.83 -14.80
C PRO A 87 13.01 24.62 -13.49
N ASP A 88 13.72 25.75 -13.39
CA ASP A 88 13.76 26.55 -12.16
C ASP A 88 12.38 27.11 -11.79
N ALA A 89 11.67 27.74 -12.74
CA ALA A 89 10.33 28.26 -12.44
C ALA A 89 9.33 27.13 -12.20
N PHE A 90 9.46 26.00 -12.91
CA PHE A 90 8.62 24.85 -12.62
C PHE A 90 8.85 24.37 -11.18
N TYR A 91 10.11 24.21 -10.77
CA TYR A 91 10.46 23.71 -9.44
C TYR A 91 10.04 24.66 -8.32
N TYR A 92 10.36 25.96 -8.43
CA TYR A 92 10.12 26.92 -7.35
C TYR A 92 8.69 27.45 -7.28
N HIS A 93 7.93 27.41 -8.38
CA HIS A 93 6.59 28.02 -8.43
C HIS A 93 5.49 27.03 -8.80
N ARG A 94 5.68 26.27 -9.89
CA ARG A 94 4.63 25.39 -10.43
C ARG A 94 4.42 24.14 -9.58
N LEU A 95 5.50 23.43 -9.25
CA LEU A 95 5.47 22.15 -8.55
C LEU A 95 4.84 22.26 -7.14
N PRO A 96 5.15 23.27 -6.30
CA PRO A 96 4.51 23.39 -4.98
C PRO A 96 2.99 23.57 -5.08
N LEU A 97 2.51 24.37 -6.05
CA LEU A 97 1.09 24.55 -6.33
C LEU A 97 0.44 23.24 -6.73
N LEU A 98 1.00 22.54 -7.73
CA LEU A 98 0.47 21.26 -8.23
C LEU A 98 0.46 20.19 -7.15
N THR A 99 1.50 20.14 -6.32
CA THR A 99 1.60 19.20 -5.18
C THR A 99 0.49 19.47 -4.17
N SER A 100 0.27 20.74 -3.82
CA SER A 100 -0.78 21.15 -2.87
C SER A 100 -2.19 20.83 -3.40
N GLN A 101 -2.44 21.13 -4.68
CA GLN A 101 -3.71 20.80 -5.35
C GLN A 101 -3.93 19.28 -5.42
N THR A 102 -2.89 18.51 -5.72
CA THR A 102 -2.95 17.04 -5.77
C THR A 102 -3.32 16.46 -4.39
N ARG A 103 -2.68 16.95 -3.32
CA ARG A 103 -3.03 16.54 -1.95
C ARG A 103 -4.47 16.87 -1.60
N GLU A 104 -4.98 18.01 -2.05
CA GLU A 104 -6.36 18.44 -1.82
C GLU A 104 -7.37 17.52 -2.53
N VAL A 105 -7.13 17.20 -3.80
CA VAL A 105 -7.97 16.26 -4.56
C VAL A 105 -7.98 14.87 -3.90
N ILE A 106 -6.82 14.39 -3.46
CA ILE A 106 -6.71 13.10 -2.76
C ILE A 106 -7.45 13.16 -1.42
N ALA A 107 -7.21 14.20 -0.61
CA ALA A 107 -7.85 14.36 0.69
C ALA A 107 -9.38 14.36 0.56
N ASN A 108 -9.93 15.12 -0.39
CA ASN A 108 -11.36 15.13 -0.69
C ASN A 108 -11.87 13.75 -1.13
N SER A 109 -11.13 13.04 -1.98
CA SER A 109 -11.51 11.70 -2.44
C SER A 109 -11.49 10.66 -1.31
N LEU A 110 -10.68 10.87 -0.28
CA LEU A 110 -10.52 9.99 0.88
C LEU A 110 -11.33 10.44 2.10
N ASN A 111 -12.10 11.54 1.98
CA ASN A 111 -12.77 12.18 3.11
C ASN A 111 -11.82 12.50 4.28
N VAL A 112 -10.60 12.95 3.98
CA VAL A 112 -9.61 13.42 4.95
C VAL A 112 -9.71 14.94 5.05
N GLU A 113 -10.03 15.47 6.24
CA GLU A 113 -10.25 16.91 6.44
C GLU A 113 -8.99 17.75 6.19
N ASN A 114 -7.82 17.27 6.61
CA ASN A 114 -6.56 17.98 6.46
C ASN A 114 -5.68 17.36 5.38
N LYS A 115 -5.48 18.09 4.28
CA LYS A 115 -4.61 17.65 3.16
C LYS A 115 -3.14 17.49 3.54
N ASP A 116 -2.68 18.11 4.64
CA ASP A 116 -1.31 17.96 5.13
C ASP A 116 -1.06 16.58 5.75
N CYS A 117 -2.13 15.79 5.99
CA CYS A 117 -2.02 14.36 6.32
C CYS A 117 -1.66 13.49 5.11
N ILE A 118 -1.66 14.04 3.88
CA ILE A 118 -1.35 13.32 2.65
C ILE A 118 0.10 13.56 2.23
N ALA A 119 0.90 12.49 2.25
CA ALA A 119 2.24 12.48 1.67
C ALA A 119 2.21 11.84 0.27
N LEU A 120 2.88 12.46 -0.70
CA LEU A 120 3.06 11.90 -2.03
C LEU A 120 4.42 11.21 -2.10
N MET A 121 4.43 9.94 -2.50
CA MET A 121 5.61 9.08 -2.57
C MET A 121 5.63 8.35 -3.92
N ASP A 122 6.81 7.98 -4.39
CA ASP A 122 6.97 7.33 -5.69
C ASP A 122 6.36 5.92 -5.71
N ASN A 123 6.38 5.23 -4.57
CA ASN A 123 5.82 3.88 -4.43
C ASN A 123 5.69 3.45 -2.95
N VAL A 124 5.03 2.33 -2.74
CA VAL A 124 4.79 1.71 -1.42
C VAL A 124 6.09 1.34 -0.72
N THR A 125 7.11 0.85 -1.43
CA THR A 125 8.39 0.45 -0.84
C THR A 125 9.15 1.64 -0.25
N GLN A 126 9.14 2.77 -0.96
CA GLN A 126 9.73 4.02 -0.46
C GLN A 126 8.97 4.52 0.77
N ALA A 127 7.64 4.51 0.73
CA ALA A 127 6.81 4.89 1.87
C ALA A 127 7.07 4.02 3.11
N MET A 128 7.18 2.70 2.94
CA MET A 128 7.55 1.80 4.04
C MET A 128 8.95 2.09 4.58
N SER A 129 9.91 2.43 3.72
CA SER A 129 11.26 2.78 4.14
C SER A 129 11.28 4.04 5.01
N VAL A 130 10.44 5.04 4.69
CA VAL A 130 10.29 6.24 5.54
C VAL A 130 9.72 5.87 6.91
N ILE A 131 8.70 5.02 6.96
CA ILE A 131 8.07 4.58 8.23
C ILE A 131 9.04 3.74 9.07
N SER A 132 9.75 2.80 8.47
CA SER A 132 10.71 1.95 9.17
C SER A 132 11.92 2.75 9.67
N ASN A 133 12.35 3.78 8.92
CA ASN A 133 13.37 4.72 9.38
C ASN A 133 12.87 5.54 10.58
N HIS A 134 11.62 6.02 10.56
CA HIS A 134 11.04 6.69 11.72
C HIS A 134 11.04 5.79 12.96
N LEU A 135 10.63 4.52 12.81
CA LEU A 135 10.65 3.56 13.90
C LEU A 135 12.09 3.25 14.36
N THR A 136 13.07 3.23 13.45
CA THR A 136 14.50 3.10 13.78
C THR A 136 14.98 4.23 14.69
N TRP A 137 14.55 5.47 14.44
CA TRP A 137 14.84 6.59 15.35
C TRP A 137 14.23 6.37 16.73
N GLU A 138 13.02 5.83 16.83
CA GLU A 138 12.42 5.52 18.14
C GLU A 138 13.24 4.49 18.94
N PHE A 139 13.88 3.52 18.28
CA PHE A 139 14.82 2.59 18.93
C PHE A 139 16.10 3.30 19.39
N TRP A 140 16.68 4.17 18.57
CA TRP A 140 17.90 4.90 18.93
C TRP A 140 17.69 5.93 20.05
N GLU A 141 16.51 6.56 20.09
CA GLU A 141 16.11 7.49 21.14
C GLU A 141 15.65 6.77 22.43
N GLY A 142 15.62 5.44 22.44
CA GLY A 142 15.21 4.64 23.60
C GLY A 142 13.70 4.63 23.89
N LYS A 143 12.88 5.11 22.94
CA LYS A 143 11.40 5.01 23.01
C LYS A 143 10.92 3.59 22.75
N ARG A 144 11.70 2.81 22.00
CA ARG A 144 11.54 1.37 21.76
C ARG A 144 12.71 0.59 22.33
N GLN A 145 12.48 -0.68 22.64
CA GLN A 145 13.47 -1.55 23.26
C GLN A 145 13.73 -2.79 22.42
N LYS A 146 14.89 -3.43 22.64
CA LYS A 146 15.17 -4.75 22.07
C LYS A 146 14.08 -5.73 22.49
N GLY A 147 13.58 -6.50 21.54
CA GLY A 147 12.45 -7.40 21.73
C GLY A 147 11.09 -6.79 21.35
N ASP A 148 10.97 -5.46 21.23
CA ASP A 148 9.75 -4.84 20.71
C ASP A 148 9.46 -5.35 19.29
N ALA A 149 8.18 -5.61 19.01
CA ALA A 149 7.76 -6.38 17.85
C ALA A 149 7.05 -5.53 16.79
N VAL A 150 7.39 -5.76 15.53
CA VAL A 150 6.57 -5.37 14.38
C VAL A 150 5.81 -6.60 13.89
N ILE A 151 4.49 -6.51 13.92
CA ILE A 151 3.60 -7.58 13.45
C ILE A 151 3.26 -7.33 11.98
N VAL A 152 3.43 -8.36 11.15
CA VAL A 152 3.06 -8.36 9.71
C VAL A 152 2.33 -9.67 9.40
N PHE A 153 1.57 -9.75 8.31
CA PHE A 153 1.08 -11.05 7.84
C PHE A 153 2.19 -11.82 7.14
N GLU A 154 2.15 -13.15 7.20
CA GLU A 154 3.10 -14.01 6.47
C GLU A 154 3.12 -13.70 4.97
N TRP A 155 1.96 -13.32 4.41
CA TRP A 155 1.79 -12.97 3.00
C TRP A 155 1.85 -11.49 2.69
N THR A 156 2.24 -10.65 3.67
CA THR A 156 2.48 -9.22 3.41
C THR A 156 3.49 -9.06 2.28
N TYR A 157 3.31 -8.02 1.45
CA TYR A 157 4.17 -7.77 0.30
C TYR A 157 5.65 -7.81 0.69
N GLY A 158 6.43 -8.68 0.04
CA GLY A 158 7.75 -9.08 0.53
C GLY A 158 8.74 -7.92 0.71
N ALA A 159 8.62 -6.83 -0.06
CA ALA A 159 9.47 -5.65 0.13
C ALA A 159 9.16 -4.93 1.47
N VAL A 160 7.91 -4.92 1.91
CA VAL A 160 7.51 -4.36 3.21
C VAL A 160 8.11 -5.18 4.34
N THR A 161 7.94 -6.50 4.32
CA THR A 161 8.51 -7.39 5.34
C THR A 161 10.03 -7.26 5.41
N LYS A 162 10.72 -7.25 4.25
CA LYS A 162 12.17 -7.07 4.18
C LYS A 162 12.63 -5.69 4.68
N CYS A 163 11.85 -4.64 4.47
CA CYS A 163 12.15 -3.30 4.97
C CYS A 163 12.27 -3.31 6.51
N PHE A 164 11.32 -3.90 7.22
CA PHE A 164 11.37 -4.01 8.68
C PHE A 164 12.43 -5.01 9.16
N GLN A 165 12.62 -6.15 8.49
CA GLN A 165 13.71 -7.09 8.82
C GLN A 165 15.09 -6.43 8.68
N GLY A 166 15.31 -5.67 7.61
CA GLY A 166 16.57 -4.99 7.33
C GLY A 166 16.88 -3.79 8.23
N THR A 167 15.87 -3.24 8.91
CA THR A 167 16.01 -2.09 9.81
C THR A 167 15.82 -2.52 11.26
N ILE A 168 14.58 -2.76 11.67
CA ILE A 168 14.19 -3.09 13.05
C ILE A 168 14.83 -4.38 13.55
N GLY A 169 14.94 -5.40 12.69
CA GLY A 169 15.62 -6.65 13.04
C GLY A 169 17.08 -6.44 13.45
N ARG A 170 17.80 -5.51 12.79
CA ARG A 170 19.20 -5.19 13.12
C ARG A 170 19.36 -4.44 14.44
N LEU A 171 18.30 -3.78 14.90
CA LEU A 171 18.27 -3.08 16.19
C LEU A 171 17.90 -4.00 17.36
N GLY A 172 17.63 -5.28 17.06
CA GLY A 172 17.17 -6.27 18.05
C GLY A 172 15.67 -6.24 18.30
N GLY A 173 14.89 -5.54 17.46
CA GLY A 173 13.44 -5.71 17.42
C GLY A 173 13.04 -7.02 16.74
N LYS A 174 11.82 -7.50 17.00
CA LYS A 174 11.29 -8.75 16.45
C LYS A 174 10.36 -8.47 15.28
N ILE A 175 10.43 -9.28 14.23
CA ILE A 175 9.43 -9.29 13.16
C ILE A 175 8.58 -10.53 13.37
N VAL A 176 7.32 -10.34 13.73
CA VAL A 176 6.39 -11.43 14.04
C VAL A 176 5.40 -11.57 12.90
N GLN A 177 5.31 -12.77 12.34
CA GLN A 177 4.41 -13.05 11.23
C GLN A 177 3.11 -13.67 11.75
N VAL A 178 1.98 -13.10 11.32
CA VAL A 178 0.66 -13.68 11.49
C VAL A 178 0.50 -14.81 10.47
N PRO A 179 0.43 -16.08 10.90
CA PRO A 179 0.30 -17.20 9.98
C PRO A 179 -1.11 -17.22 9.38
N LEU A 180 -1.20 -17.56 8.10
CA LEU A 180 -2.46 -17.73 7.37
C LEU A 180 -2.42 -19.02 6.55
N SER A 181 -3.46 -19.85 6.64
CA SER A 181 -3.55 -21.15 5.96
C SER A 181 -4.77 -21.22 5.07
N LEU A 182 -4.60 -21.67 3.82
CA LEU A 182 -5.72 -21.86 2.89
C LEU A 182 -6.56 -23.10 3.24
N PRO A 183 -7.89 -23.07 3.01
CA PRO A 183 -8.69 -21.92 2.57
C PRO A 183 -8.90 -20.90 3.69
N ILE A 184 -8.93 -19.61 3.35
CA ILE A 184 -9.09 -18.52 4.33
C ILE A 184 -10.47 -17.91 4.23
N GLN A 185 -11.12 -17.80 5.39
CA GLN A 185 -12.28 -16.96 5.61
C GLN A 185 -11.88 -15.65 6.27
N LYS A 186 -12.79 -14.67 6.22
CA LYS A 186 -12.58 -13.35 6.82
C LYS A 186 -12.31 -13.46 8.33
N GLU A 187 -13.00 -14.37 9.00
CA GLU A 187 -12.91 -14.63 10.44
C GLU A 187 -11.53 -15.18 10.81
N ASP A 188 -10.95 -16.03 9.97
CA ASP A 188 -9.61 -16.62 10.19
C ASP A 188 -8.54 -15.53 10.23
N VAL A 189 -8.66 -14.48 9.40
CA VAL A 189 -7.72 -13.34 9.39
C VAL A 189 -7.77 -12.58 10.71
N ILE A 190 -8.97 -12.33 11.24
CA ILE A 190 -9.16 -11.63 12.50
C ILE A 190 -8.67 -12.47 13.68
N GLU A 191 -9.01 -13.76 13.71
CA GLU A 191 -8.61 -14.67 14.78
C GLU A 191 -7.09 -14.85 14.81
N ALA A 192 -6.46 -15.05 13.65
CA ALA A 192 -5.01 -15.17 13.55
C ALA A 192 -4.32 -13.89 14.04
N LEU A 193 -4.77 -12.71 13.59
CA LEU A 193 -4.21 -11.43 14.03
C LEU A 193 -4.37 -11.25 15.54
N LYS A 194 -5.55 -11.52 16.08
CA LYS A 194 -5.84 -11.41 17.52
C LYS A 194 -4.93 -12.30 18.34
N LYS A 195 -4.82 -13.58 17.96
CA LYS A 195 -3.95 -14.53 18.65
C LYS A 195 -2.50 -14.07 18.63
N THR A 196 -1.99 -13.59 17.50
CA THR A 196 -0.62 -13.08 17.40
C THR A 196 -0.40 -11.84 18.27
N ILE A 197 -1.35 -10.90 18.31
CA ILE A 197 -1.27 -9.73 19.21
C ILE A 197 -1.16 -10.19 20.67
N GLU A 198 -2.07 -11.08 21.12
CA GLU A 198 -2.09 -11.61 22.48
C GLU A 198 -0.80 -12.36 22.85
N GLU A 199 -0.20 -13.11 21.92
CA GLU A 199 1.06 -13.83 22.12
C GLU A 199 2.25 -12.86 22.24
N VAL A 200 2.27 -11.80 21.44
CA VAL A 200 3.31 -10.78 21.50
C VAL A 200 3.21 -10.00 22.79
N GLU A 201 2.01 -9.59 23.22
CA GLU A 201 1.79 -8.84 24.46
C GLU A 201 2.20 -9.62 25.72
N LYS A 202 2.11 -10.96 25.68
CA LYS A 202 2.63 -11.81 26.77
C LYS A 202 4.16 -11.82 26.86
N THR A 203 4.86 -11.51 25.77
CA THR A 203 6.31 -11.70 25.64
C THR A 203 7.09 -10.41 25.38
N GLY A 204 6.41 -9.29 25.15
CA GLY A 204 7.02 -8.00 24.85
C GLY A 204 5.99 -6.93 24.45
N LYS A 205 6.47 -5.82 23.90
CA LYS A 205 5.64 -4.70 23.46
C LYS A 205 5.46 -4.73 21.94
N ILE A 206 4.26 -4.40 21.48
CA ILE A 206 3.99 -4.16 20.06
C ILE A 206 4.48 -2.75 19.70
N ALA A 207 5.46 -2.68 18.81
CA ALA A 207 5.94 -1.41 18.25
C ALA A 207 5.03 -0.91 17.13
N MET A 208 4.59 -1.82 16.26
CA MET A 208 3.79 -1.52 15.07
C MET A 208 3.07 -2.78 14.58
N VAL A 209 1.90 -2.59 13.97
CA VAL A 209 1.20 -3.63 13.21
C VAL A 209 1.03 -3.13 11.77
N VAL A 210 1.46 -3.92 10.79
CA VAL A 210 1.31 -3.62 9.36
C VAL A 210 0.17 -4.46 8.81
N LEU A 211 -0.87 -3.79 8.34
CA LEU A 211 -2.09 -4.43 7.85
C LEU A 211 -2.21 -4.27 6.33
N ASP A 212 -2.53 -5.37 5.65
CA ASP A 212 -2.89 -5.34 4.23
C ASP A 212 -4.38 -5.07 4.09
N HIS A 213 -4.79 -4.16 3.19
CA HIS A 213 -6.21 -4.05 2.80
C HIS A 213 -6.56 -5.06 1.72
N ILE A 214 -5.76 -5.10 0.66
CA ILE A 214 -5.80 -6.10 -0.40
C ILE A 214 -4.45 -6.79 -0.41
N ASN A 215 -4.43 -8.09 -0.12
CA ASN A 215 -3.19 -8.83 0.02
C ASN A 215 -2.53 -9.06 -1.35
N SER A 216 -1.26 -8.70 -1.49
CA SER A 216 -0.57 -8.65 -2.80
C SER A 216 -0.43 -10.03 -3.49
N PRO A 217 0.03 -11.11 -2.81
CA PRO A 217 0.14 -12.42 -3.45
C PRO A 217 -1.19 -13.04 -3.85
N THR A 218 -2.26 -12.80 -3.08
CA THR A 218 -3.54 -13.51 -3.22
C THR A 218 -4.66 -12.71 -3.88
N GLY A 219 -4.58 -11.38 -3.86
CA GLY A 219 -5.67 -10.50 -4.30
C GLY A 219 -6.88 -10.47 -3.35
N MET A 220 -6.79 -11.11 -2.18
CA MET A 220 -7.89 -11.15 -1.21
C MET A 220 -8.06 -9.81 -0.51
N VAL A 221 -9.31 -9.41 -0.30
CA VAL A 221 -9.67 -8.25 0.50
C VAL A 221 -9.75 -8.68 1.96
N PHE A 222 -8.91 -8.12 2.81
CA PHE A 222 -8.92 -8.38 4.24
C PHE A 222 -9.88 -7.41 4.96
N PRO A 223 -10.44 -7.83 6.11
CA PRO A 223 -11.37 -7.03 6.90
C PRO A 223 -10.67 -5.89 7.65
N LEU A 224 -10.25 -4.86 6.92
CA LEU A 224 -9.38 -3.80 7.43
C LEU A 224 -10.00 -3.05 8.62
N THR A 225 -11.30 -2.76 8.58
CA THR A 225 -11.99 -2.04 9.67
C THR A 225 -11.92 -2.81 10.98
N GLU A 226 -12.20 -4.11 10.93
CA GLU A 226 -12.17 -4.98 12.09
C GLU A 226 -10.73 -5.19 12.60
N MET A 227 -9.76 -5.34 11.70
CA MET A 227 -8.34 -5.42 12.07
C MET A 227 -7.86 -4.13 12.76
N ILE A 228 -8.24 -2.95 12.24
CA ILE A 228 -7.91 -1.66 12.87
C ILE A 228 -8.58 -1.55 14.24
N SER A 229 -9.85 -1.95 14.36
CA SER A 229 -10.57 -1.94 15.65
C SER A 229 -9.88 -2.81 16.68
N LEU A 230 -9.44 -4.01 16.28
CA LEU A 230 -8.68 -4.91 17.12
C LEU A 230 -7.37 -4.28 17.60
N CYS A 231 -6.57 -3.71 16.68
CA CYS A 231 -5.30 -3.06 17.01
C CYS A 231 -5.50 -1.85 17.93
N ARG A 232 -6.56 -1.05 17.77
CA ARG A 232 -6.85 0.09 18.64
C ARG A 232 -7.29 -0.33 20.04
N GLY A 233 -8.02 -1.44 20.14
CA GLY A 233 -8.47 -1.99 21.42
C GLY A 233 -7.33 -2.63 22.24
N SER A 234 -6.27 -3.09 21.58
CA SER A 234 -5.10 -3.69 22.23
C SER A 234 -3.94 -2.70 22.47
N LEU A 235 -3.88 -1.59 21.73
CA LEU A 235 -2.87 -0.52 21.89
C LEU A 235 -3.24 0.56 22.93
N LEU A 236 -4.32 0.36 23.71
CA LEU A 236 -4.73 1.18 24.87
C LEU A 236 -4.53 0.40 26.16
#